data_AF-A0A662PQH2-F1
#
_entry.id   AF-A0A662PQH2-F1
#
_cell.length_a   1.000
_cell.length_b   1.000
_cell.length_c   1.000
_cell.angle_alpha   90.00
_cell.angle_beta   90.00
_cell.angle_gamma   90.00
#
_symmetry.space_group_name_H-M   'P 1'
#
loop_
_entity.id
_entity.type
_entity.pdbx_description
1 polymer ?
#
loop_
_entity_poly.entity_id
_entity_poly.type
_entity_poly.pdbx_seq_one_letter_code
_entity_poly.pdbx_strand_id
1 'polypeptide(L)'
;IKRWLTLKVSQKIKSVEEVCRNYAIGAIQGAIKQYFYWRKKGDDEDRAIEKAVNYALGMITSSGVLKNKKRREEFKYALLAMAGLARGIAAMIDEFYEEY
;
A
#
# COMPACT_ATOMS: atom_id res chain seq x y z
N ILE A 1 40.82 23.51 -3.06
CA ILE A 1 39.36 23.71 -3.22
C ILE A 1 38.82 22.58 -4.08
N LYS A 2 38.25 21.52 -3.48
CA LYS A 2 37.73 20.35 -4.21
C LYS A 2 36.33 20.66 -4.74
N ARG A 3 36.19 20.73 -6.06
CA ARG A 3 34.94 20.98 -6.80
C ARG A 3 34.16 19.67 -6.84
N TRP A 4 33.17 19.53 -5.97
CA TRP A 4 32.22 18.43 -6.02
C TRP A 4 31.42 18.52 -7.31
N LEU A 5 31.66 17.59 -8.23
CA LEU A 5 30.79 17.31 -9.36
C LEU A 5 29.48 16.78 -8.78
N THR A 6 28.48 17.64 -8.64
CA THR A 6 27.09 17.22 -8.44
C THR A 6 26.67 16.46 -9.68
N LEU A 7 26.79 15.13 -9.63
CA LEU A 7 26.11 14.24 -10.56
C LEU A 7 24.62 14.58 -10.49
N LYS A 8 24.12 15.28 -11.50
CA LYS A 8 22.69 15.50 -11.71
C LYS A 8 22.09 14.11 -11.90
N VAL A 9 21.56 13.52 -10.84
CA VAL A 9 20.76 12.30 -10.93
C VAL A 9 19.58 12.66 -11.81
N SER A 10 19.51 12.13 -13.03
CA SER A 10 18.36 12.35 -13.91
C SER A 10 17.14 11.79 -13.20
N GLN A 11 16.23 12.63 -12.74
CA GLN A 11 14.96 12.18 -12.18
C GLN A 11 14.20 11.42 -13.25
N LYS A 12 14.17 10.09 -13.14
CA LYS A 12 13.36 9.24 -14.01
C LYS A 12 11.90 9.62 -13.78
N ILE A 13 11.24 10.16 -14.80
CA ILE A 13 9.81 10.47 -14.75
C ILE A 13 9.08 9.14 -14.59
N LYS A 14 8.43 8.94 -13.44
CA LYS A 14 7.65 7.73 -13.17
C LYS A 14 6.40 7.73 -14.05
N SER A 15 6.01 6.55 -14.54
CA SER A 15 4.74 6.42 -15.25
C SER A 15 3.57 6.64 -14.29
N VAL A 16 2.39 6.95 -14.86
CA VAL A 16 1.17 7.14 -14.05
C VAL A 16 0.84 5.87 -13.27
N GLU A 17 1.01 4.72 -13.90
CA GLU A 17 0.79 3.39 -13.33
C GLU A 17 1.77 3.13 -12.18
N GLU A 18 3.06 3.46 -12.34
CA GLU A 18 4.06 3.31 -11.28
C GLU A 18 3.74 4.21 -10.07
N VAL A 19 3.30 5.44 -10.30
CA VAL A 19 2.88 6.37 -9.24
C VAL A 19 1.68 5.80 -8.48
N CYS A 20 0.65 5.33 -9.19
CA CYS A 20 -0.55 4.77 -8.56
C CYS A 20 -0.23 3.50 -7.76
N ARG A 21 0.62 2.61 -8.29
CA ARG A 21 1.10 1.42 -7.56
C ARG A 21 1.85 1.79 -6.29
N ASN A 22 2.77 2.76 -6.34
CA ASN A 22 3.53 3.19 -5.18
C ASN A 22 2.62 3.75 -4.07
N TYR A 23 1.60 4.53 -4.43
CA TYR A 23 0.62 5.01 -3.46
C TYR A 23 -0.21 3.86 -2.87
N ALA A 24 -0.62 2.88 -3.68
CA ALA A 24 -1.38 1.73 -3.20
C ALA A 24 -0.56 0.91 -2.19
N ILE A 25 0.71 0.64 -2.51
CA ILE A 25 1.65 -0.05 -1.61
C ILE A 25 1.79 0.72 -0.30
N GLY A 26 2.04 2.02 -0.36
CA GLY A 26 2.17 2.86 0.84
C GLY A 26 0.91 2.85 1.69
N ALA A 27 -0.27 2.96 1.08
CA ALA A 27 -1.56 2.90 1.76
C ALA A 27 -1.76 1.57 2.51
N ILE A 28 -1.51 0.44 1.86
CA ILE A 28 -1.66 -0.89 2.47
C ILE A 28 -0.62 -1.12 3.57
N GLN A 29 0.64 -0.77 3.34
CA GLN A 29 1.68 -0.89 4.38
C GLN A 29 1.32 -0.08 5.64
N GLY A 30 0.81 1.14 5.44
CA GLY A 30 0.32 1.97 6.54
C GLY A 30 -0.89 1.37 7.25
N ALA A 31 -1.89 0.90 6.49
CA ALA A 31 -3.08 0.26 7.03
C ALA A 31 -2.75 -0.97 7.88
N ILE A 32 -1.89 -1.86 7.41
CA ILE A 32 -1.47 -3.06 8.16
C ILE A 32 -0.82 -2.67 9.48
N LYS A 33 0.08 -1.68 9.48
CA LYS A 33 0.72 -1.18 10.71
C LYS A 33 -0.30 -0.62 11.68
N GLN A 34 -1.29 0.14 11.19
CA GLN A 34 -2.36 0.68 12.02
C GLN A 34 -3.24 -0.43 12.60
N TYR A 35 -3.64 -1.41 11.79
CA TYR A 35 -4.45 -2.54 12.24
C TYR A 35 -3.80 -3.22 13.44
N PHE A 36 -2.55 -3.67 13.31
CA PHE A 36 -1.85 -4.34 14.41
C PHE A 36 -1.55 -3.43 15.60
N TYR A 37 -1.31 -2.13 15.37
CA TYR A 37 -1.18 -1.16 16.45
C TYR A 37 -2.46 -1.09 17.30
N TRP A 38 -3.63 -1.01 16.67
CA TRP A 38 -4.91 -0.92 17.37
C TRP A 38 -5.32 -2.24 18.02
N ARG A 39 -5.09 -3.39 17.38
CA ARG A 39 -5.26 -4.71 18.01
C ARG A 39 -4.42 -4.83 19.27
N LYS A 40 -3.15 -4.39 19.24
CA LYS A 40 -2.27 -4.36 20.42
C LYS A 40 -2.77 -3.42 21.53
N LYS A 41 -3.54 -2.39 21.17
CA LYS A 41 -4.16 -1.45 22.13
C LYS A 41 -5.48 -1.97 22.71
N GLY A 42 -5.96 -3.13 22.29
CA GLY A 42 -7.16 -3.76 22.81
C GLY A 42 -8.43 -3.46 22.02
N ASP A 43 -8.33 -2.81 20.85
CA ASP A 43 -9.47 -2.73 19.94
C ASP A 43 -9.79 -4.13 19.39
N ASP A 44 -11.08 -4.45 19.24
CA ASP A 44 -11.54 -5.60 18.47
C ASP A 44 -11.14 -5.48 16.98
N GLU A 45 -11.36 -6.57 16.23
CA GLU A 45 -10.96 -6.65 14.83
C GLU A 45 -11.64 -5.60 13.96
N ASP A 46 -12.97 -5.47 14.06
CA ASP A 46 -13.75 -4.52 13.25
C ASP A 46 -13.31 -3.08 13.51
N ARG A 47 -13.13 -2.72 14.78
CA ARG A 47 -12.67 -1.38 15.18
C ARG A 47 -11.24 -1.09 14.73
N ALA A 48 -10.35 -2.07 14.80
CA ALA A 48 -8.99 -1.93 14.29
C ALA A 48 -8.96 -1.78 12.75
N ILE A 49 -9.82 -2.53 12.03
CA ILE A 49 -10.00 -2.41 10.58
C ILE A 49 -10.50 -1.01 10.22
N GLU A 50 -11.56 -0.53 10.89
CA GLU A 50 -12.13 0.80 10.65
C GLU A 50 -11.05 1.89 10.75
N LYS A 51 -10.28 1.89 11.85
CA LYS A 51 -9.19 2.87 12.05
C LYS A 51 -8.08 2.76 11.01
N ALA A 52 -7.70 1.54 10.63
CA ALA A 52 -6.70 1.29 9.60
C ALA A 52 -7.15 1.79 8.21
N VAL A 53 -8.41 1.53 7.85
CA VAL A 53 -9.03 1.99 6.60
C VAL A 53 -9.12 3.52 6.58
N ASN A 54 -9.55 4.14 7.68
CA ASN A 54 -9.63 5.60 7.79
C ASN A 54 -8.25 6.26 7.64
N TYR A 55 -7.20 5.66 8.22
CA TYR A 55 -5.82 6.11 8.01
C TYR A 55 -5.42 6.02 6.52
N ALA A 56 -5.67 4.87 5.89
CA ALA A 56 -5.36 4.67 4.47
C ALA A 56 -6.12 5.66 3.59
N LEU A 57 -7.41 5.90 3.87
CA LEU A 57 -8.23 6.87 3.16
C LEU A 57 -7.67 8.28 3.26
N GLY A 58 -7.17 8.69 4.43
CA GLY A 58 -6.45 9.95 4.60
C GLY A 58 -5.24 10.07 3.66
N MET A 59 -4.41 9.02 3.57
CA MET A 59 -3.27 9.02 2.65
C MET A 59 -3.69 9.05 1.18
N ILE A 60 -4.72 8.28 0.82
CA ILE A 60 -5.23 8.18 -0.55
C ILE A 60 -5.80 9.52 -1.02
N THR A 61 -6.59 10.20 -0.19
CA THR A 61 -7.19 11.49 -0.54
C THR A 61 -6.11 12.56 -0.73
N SER A 62 -5.11 12.63 0.16
CA SER A 62 -3.99 13.56 0.05
C SER A 62 -3.08 13.32 -1.16
N SER A 63 -2.97 12.07 -1.65
CA SER A 63 -2.12 11.74 -2.82
C SER A 63 -2.63 12.29 -4.16
N GLY A 64 -3.91 12.64 -4.26
CA GLY A 64 -4.54 13.10 -5.50
C GLY A 64 -4.80 12.00 -6.54
N VAL A 65 -4.52 10.71 -6.25
CA VAL A 65 -4.80 9.60 -7.17
C VAL A 65 -6.28 9.47 -7.54
N LEU A 66 -7.18 9.95 -6.67
CA LEU A 66 -8.63 9.91 -6.91
C LEU A 66 -9.13 10.99 -7.89
N LYS A 67 -8.33 12.03 -8.20
CA LYS A 67 -8.75 13.20 -8.99
C LYS A 67 -8.93 12.91 -10.49
N ASN A 68 -8.34 11.82 -10.98
CA ASN A 68 -8.41 11.44 -12.39
C ASN A 68 -8.92 10.00 -12.53
N LYS A 69 -9.82 9.77 -13.49
CA LYS A 69 -10.42 8.44 -13.71
C LYS A 69 -9.38 7.35 -13.95
N LYS A 70 -8.42 7.57 -14.85
CA LYS A 70 -7.36 6.58 -15.14
C LYS A 70 -6.56 6.25 -13.87
N ARG A 71 -6.13 7.28 -13.12
CA ARG A 71 -5.38 7.08 -11.86
C ARG A 71 -6.18 6.32 -10.81
N ARG A 72 -7.47 6.62 -10.69
CA ARG A 72 -8.39 5.93 -9.78
C ARG A 72 -8.50 4.44 -10.12
N GLU A 73 -8.67 4.11 -11.40
CA GLU A 73 -8.76 2.72 -11.84
C GLU A 73 -7.42 1.97 -11.64
N GLU A 74 -6.28 2.58 -11.98
CA GLU A 74 -4.96 1.99 -11.75
C GLU A 74 -4.70 1.73 -10.26
N PHE A 75 -5.04 2.71 -9.41
CA PHE A 75 -4.91 2.58 -7.96
C PHE A 75 -5.81 1.46 -7.42
N LYS A 76 -7.08 1.41 -7.84
CA LYS A 76 -8.03 0.37 -7.46
C LYS A 76 -7.55 -1.02 -7.91
N TYR A 77 -7.07 -1.12 -9.15
CA TYR A 77 -6.52 -2.36 -9.70
C TYR A 77 -5.33 -2.86 -8.86
N ALA A 78 -4.41 -1.96 -8.49
CA ALA A 78 -3.28 -2.31 -7.63
C ALA A 78 -3.73 -2.84 -6.25
N LEU A 79 -4.74 -2.22 -5.62
CA LEU A 79 -5.32 -2.73 -4.37
C LEU A 79 -5.92 -4.12 -4.52
N LEU A 80 -6.70 -4.36 -5.58
CA LEU A 80 -7.32 -5.66 -5.85
C LEU A 80 -6.27 -6.75 -6.12
N ALA A 81 -5.23 -6.42 -6.87
CA ALA A 81 -4.11 -7.32 -7.11
C ALA A 81 -3.40 -7.71 -5.80
N MET A 82 -3.13 -6.74 -4.93
CA MET A 82 -2.54 -7.02 -3.60
C MET A 82 -3.45 -7.90 -2.74
N ALA A 83 -4.76 -7.69 -2.77
CA ALA A 83 -5.70 -8.54 -2.04
C ALA A 83 -5.71 -9.98 -2.59
N GLY A 84 -5.64 -10.16 -3.91
CA GLY A 84 -5.50 -11.47 -4.54
C GLY A 84 -4.19 -12.17 -4.17
N LEU A 85 -3.07 -11.44 -4.21
CA LEU A 85 -1.76 -11.93 -3.80
C LEU A 85 -1.74 -12.35 -2.33
N ALA A 86 -2.26 -11.52 -1.43
CA ALA A 86 -2.32 -11.83 -0.01
C ALA A 86 -3.12 -13.11 0.28
N ARG A 87 -4.28 -13.28 -0.38
CA ARG A 87 -5.08 -14.51 -0.26
C ARG A 87 -4.36 -15.74 -0.80
N GLY A 88 -3.74 -15.62 -1.98
CA GLY A 88 -3.00 -16.74 -2.58
C GLY A 88 -1.82 -17.20 -1.73
N ILE A 89 -1.07 -16.24 -1.16
CA ILE A 89 0.04 -16.55 -0.24
C ILE A 89 -0.49 -17.21 1.05
N ALA A 90 -1.60 -16.71 1.62
CA ALA A 90 -2.18 -17.31 2.81
C ALA A 90 -2.63 -18.76 2.56
N ALA A 91 -3.33 -19.02 1.44
CA ALA A 91 -3.76 -20.37 1.06
C ALA A 91 -2.57 -21.33 0.87
N MET A 92 -1.50 -20.87 0.20
CA MET A 92 -0.28 -21.67 0.07
C MET A 92 0.34 -22.01 1.43
N ILE A 93 0.33 -21.09 2.39
CA ILE A 93 0.87 -21.36 3.73
C ILE A 93 0.07 -22.48 4.41
N ASP A 94 -1.26 -22.45 4.30
CA ASP A 94 -2.12 -23.49 4.87
C ASP A 94 -1.83 -24.86 4.24
N GLU A 95 -1.66 -24.93 2.91
CA GLU A 95 -1.28 -26.15 2.19
C GLU A 95 0.06 -26.71 2.68
N PHE A 96 1.08 -25.86 2.90
CA PHE A 96 2.37 -26.30 3.45
C PHE A 96 2.28 -26.82 4.89
N TYR A 97 1.30 -26.38 5.67
CA TYR A 97 1.10 -26.84 7.05
C TYR A 97 0.37 -28.18 7.14
N GLU A 98 -0.42 -28.56 6.13
CA GLU A 98 -1.10 -29.87 6.08
C GLU A 98 -0.17 -31.02 5.66
N GLU A 99 1.01 -30.73 5.12
CA GLU A 99 2.01 -31.72 4.69
C GLU A 99 3.02 -32.14 5.80
N TYR A 100 2.93 -31.57 7.01
CA TYR A 100 3.79 -31.89 8.18
C TYR A 100 2.99 -32.40 9.38
#